data_AF-G7KHZ5-F1
#
_entry.id   AF-G7KHZ5-F1
#
_cell.length_a   1.000
_cell.length_b   1.000
_cell.length_c   1.000
_cell.angle_alpha   90.00
_cell.angle_beta   90.00
_cell.angle_gamma   90.00
#
_symmetry.space_group_name_H-M   'P 1'
#
loop_
_entity.id
_entity.type
_entity.pdbx_description
1 polymer ?
#
loop_
_entity_poly.entity_id
_entity_poly.type
_entity_poly.pdbx_seq_one_letter_code
_entity_poly.pdbx_strand_id
1 'polypeptide(L)'
;MEKNNSVVAATNEKVSTAYISDDIAFSILSKLPLKSFKRFECLRKSWSTLCKNHHFMDMFRCNFLSNSHCEVPKWEIYSLRSNSWRELDVDMPSSVDCTEGTQIYMDGVCHWLCEKHKDNPIGPCLVSFYLSNEVSFTTAIPPDVDDCFDVKAKWKNLVVLNGYIALISYRKETSTFRVSILGQLGFKESWIKLFMVGPLPYVERPIGVGTKGEIFFIRKDKEVAWFDLSTQMIDVLGYTTEGFHSLCRMINYKESIVPFEE
;
A
#
# COMPACT_ATOMS: atom_id res chain seq x y z
N MET A 1 73.27 17.99 -29.71
CA MET A 1 72.52 16.77 -29.34
C MET A 1 71.80 17.06 -28.03
N GLU A 2 70.57 17.56 -28.12
CA GLU A 2 69.74 17.83 -26.95
C GLU A 2 68.43 17.05 -27.10
N LYS A 3 68.05 16.37 -26.02
CA LYS A 3 66.91 15.45 -25.91
C LYS A 3 65.60 16.23 -25.88
N ASN A 4 64.69 15.92 -26.79
CA ASN A 4 63.27 16.28 -26.69
C ASN A 4 62.54 15.26 -25.80
N ASN A 5 62.15 15.68 -24.59
CA ASN A 5 61.16 14.97 -23.77
C ASN A 5 59.75 15.43 -24.20
N SER A 6 59.03 14.58 -24.93
CA SER A 6 57.60 14.74 -25.16
C SER A 6 56.84 14.23 -23.93
N VAL A 7 56.23 15.13 -23.17
CA VAL A 7 55.23 14.77 -22.15
C VAL A 7 53.91 14.53 -22.88
N VAL A 8 53.53 13.27 -23.04
CA VAL A 8 52.20 12.88 -23.50
C VAL A 8 51.26 12.99 -22.31
N ALA A 9 50.33 13.95 -22.37
CA ALA A 9 49.25 14.06 -21.40
C ALA A 9 48.31 12.86 -21.56
N ALA A 10 48.17 12.06 -20.51
CA ALA A 10 47.18 10.99 -20.44
C ALA A 10 45.78 11.61 -20.45
N THR A 11 45.03 11.37 -21.52
CA THR A 11 43.60 11.65 -21.57
C THR A 11 42.90 10.69 -20.61
N ASN A 12 42.41 11.21 -19.49
CA ASN A 12 41.45 10.53 -18.64
C ASN A 12 40.15 10.34 -19.43
N GLU A 13 40.00 9.21 -20.11
CA GLU A 13 38.70 8.71 -20.53
C GLU A 13 37.85 8.54 -19.27
N LYS A 14 36.92 9.48 -19.05
CA LYS A 14 35.78 9.25 -18.18
C LYS A 14 35.03 8.05 -18.75
N VAL A 15 35.22 6.89 -18.13
CA VAL A 15 34.37 5.71 -18.34
C VAL A 15 32.93 6.19 -18.17
N SER A 16 32.18 6.23 -19.28
CA SER A 16 30.76 6.57 -19.22
C SER A 16 30.11 5.52 -18.32
N THR A 17 29.54 5.94 -17.20
CA THR A 17 28.66 5.08 -16.42
C THR A 17 27.53 4.67 -17.36
N ALA A 18 27.55 3.41 -17.83
CA ALA A 18 26.60 2.89 -18.79
C ALA A 18 25.18 3.15 -18.27
N TYR A 19 24.46 4.04 -18.94
CA TYR A 19 23.09 4.36 -18.58
C TYR A 19 22.20 3.22 -19.05
N ILE A 20 21.86 2.31 -18.14
CA ILE A 20 20.87 1.27 -18.38
C ILE A 20 19.50 1.94 -18.37
N SER A 21 18.73 1.81 -19.46
CA SER A 21 17.34 2.25 -19.53
C SER A 21 16.52 1.56 -18.44
N ASP A 22 15.55 2.27 -17.87
CA ASP A 22 14.70 1.71 -16.81
C ASP A 22 13.90 0.49 -17.29
N ASP A 23 13.64 0.31 -18.58
CA ASP A 23 12.99 -0.90 -19.13
C ASP A 23 13.91 -2.13 -19.12
N ILE A 24 15.20 -1.90 -19.40
CA ILE A 24 16.23 -2.94 -19.35
C ILE A 24 16.50 -3.26 -17.87
N ALA A 25 16.57 -2.24 -17.02
CA ALA A 25 16.67 -2.43 -15.58
C ALA A 25 15.44 -3.17 -15.03
N PHE A 26 14.24 -2.85 -15.50
CA PHE A 26 12.99 -3.55 -15.17
C PHE A 26 13.10 -5.01 -15.58
N SER A 27 13.46 -5.31 -16.83
CA SER A 27 13.65 -6.68 -17.32
C SER A 27 14.71 -7.45 -16.54
N ILE A 28 15.78 -6.79 -16.08
CA ILE A 28 16.86 -7.42 -15.30
C ILE A 28 16.41 -7.65 -13.86
N LEU A 29 15.91 -6.61 -13.18
CA LEU A 29 15.49 -6.67 -11.78
C LEU A 29 14.34 -7.65 -11.59
N SER A 30 13.43 -7.69 -12.55
CA SER A 30 12.31 -8.61 -12.57
C SER A 30 12.73 -10.06 -12.79
N LYS A 31 13.91 -10.26 -13.39
CA LYS A 31 14.60 -11.55 -13.53
C LYS A 31 15.49 -11.89 -12.34
N LEU A 32 15.55 -11.13 -11.26
CA LEU A 32 16.32 -11.49 -10.06
C LEU A 32 15.46 -12.20 -9.01
N PRO A 33 16.04 -13.08 -8.17
CA PRO A 33 15.31 -13.61 -7.02
C PRO A 33 14.97 -12.46 -6.07
N LEU A 34 13.80 -12.49 -5.44
CA LEU A 34 13.32 -11.41 -4.54
C LEU A 34 14.29 -11.13 -3.37
N LYS A 35 15.05 -12.15 -2.93
CA LYS A 35 16.15 -12.01 -1.95
C LYS A 35 17.31 -11.16 -2.44
N SER A 36 17.64 -11.27 -3.73
CA SER A 36 18.68 -10.45 -4.36
C SER A 36 18.13 -9.06 -4.67
N PHE A 37 16.87 -8.96 -5.11
CA PHE A 37 16.18 -7.71 -5.45
C PHE A 37 16.29 -6.63 -4.35
N LYS A 38 16.07 -6.96 -3.07
CA LYS A 38 16.26 -6.02 -1.94
C LYS A 38 17.68 -5.44 -1.84
N ARG A 39 18.70 -6.16 -2.30
CA ARG A 39 20.10 -5.66 -2.33
C ARG A 39 20.35 -4.71 -3.50
N PHE A 40 19.51 -4.72 -4.54
CA PHE A 40 19.63 -3.81 -5.68
C PHE A 40 18.85 -2.51 -5.47
N GLU A 41 17.89 -2.46 -4.53
CA GLU A 41 17.15 -1.23 -4.18
C GLU A 41 18.06 -0.08 -3.71
N CYS A 42 19.23 -0.40 -3.11
CA CYS A 42 20.20 0.60 -2.66
C CYS A 42 21.12 1.15 -3.76
N LEU A 43 21.07 0.59 -4.98
CA LEU A 43 21.99 0.95 -6.06
C LEU A 43 21.50 2.14 -6.88
N ARG A 44 20.19 2.44 -6.90
CA ARG A 44 19.63 3.59 -7.62
C ARG A 44 18.27 4.03 -7.08
N LYS A 45 18.07 5.35 -6.92
CA LYS A 45 16.81 5.94 -6.43
C LYS A 45 15.60 5.66 -7.33
N SER A 46 15.81 5.53 -8.66
CA SER A 46 14.74 5.19 -9.60
C SER A 46 14.19 3.77 -9.37
N TRP A 47 15.05 2.81 -9.01
CA TRP A 47 14.66 1.42 -8.76
C TRP A 47 13.86 1.26 -7.45
N SER A 48 14.24 2.01 -6.41
CA SER A 48 13.42 2.11 -5.19
C SER A 48 12.04 2.75 -5.45
N THR A 49 11.95 3.65 -6.44
CA THR A 49 10.68 4.30 -6.80
C THR A 49 9.75 3.35 -7.57
N LEU A 50 10.32 2.46 -8.38
CA LEU A 50 9.59 1.41 -9.11
C LEU A 50 8.89 0.43 -8.16
N CYS A 51 9.53 0.05 -7.05
CA CYS A 51 8.93 -0.79 -6.00
C CYS A 51 7.70 -0.15 -5.32
N LYS A 52 7.55 1.18 -5.43
CA LYS A 52 6.43 1.94 -4.86
C LYS A 52 5.29 2.17 -5.86
N ASN A 53 5.38 1.59 -7.06
CA ASN A 53 4.38 1.78 -8.11
C ASN A 53 3.12 0.93 -7.82
N HIS A 54 1.96 1.60 -7.72
CA HIS A 54 0.67 0.98 -7.47
C HIS A 54 0.27 -0.05 -8.56
N HIS A 55 0.73 0.10 -9.81
CA HIS A 55 0.47 -0.86 -10.89
C HIS A 55 1.21 -2.20 -10.70
N PHE A 56 2.37 -2.21 -10.06
CA PHE A 56 3.05 -3.46 -9.67
C PHE A 56 2.26 -4.18 -8.56
N MET A 57 1.51 -3.42 -7.75
CA MET A 57 0.70 -3.94 -6.65
C MET A 57 -0.67 -4.47 -7.09
N ASP A 58 -1.27 -3.89 -8.14
CA ASP A 58 -2.47 -4.44 -8.80
C ASP A 58 -2.25 -5.86 -9.37
N MET A 59 -0.98 -6.26 -9.52
CA MET A 59 -0.56 -7.61 -9.93
C MET A 59 -0.54 -8.62 -8.77
N PHE A 60 -0.77 -8.19 -7.53
CA PHE A 60 -1.03 -9.07 -6.38
C PHE A 60 -2.52 -9.07 -6.06
N ARG A 61 -3.34 -9.41 -7.06
CA ARG A 61 -4.76 -9.63 -6.82
C ARG A 61 -4.95 -11.04 -6.28
N CYS A 62 -5.44 -11.15 -5.06
CA CYS A 62 -6.20 -12.33 -4.67
C CYS A 62 -7.37 -12.44 -5.66
N ASN A 63 -7.33 -13.44 -6.55
CA ASN A 63 -8.48 -13.78 -7.37
C ASN A 63 -9.57 -14.39 -6.47
N PHE A 64 -10.23 -13.56 -5.66
CA PHE A 64 -11.49 -13.93 -5.04
C PHE A 64 -12.56 -13.78 -6.13
N LEU A 65 -12.82 -14.87 -6.85
CA LEU A 65 -14.15 -15.05 -7.41
C LEU A 65 -15.07 -15.06 -6.20
N SER A 66 -15.84 -13.98 -6.02
CA SER A 66 -16.94 -13.95 -5.08
C SER A 66 -17.96 -14.98 -5.53
N ASN A 67 -17.75 -16.23 -5.14
CA ASN A 67 -18.78 -17.24 -5.18
C ASN A 67 -18.92 -17.78 -3.77
N SER A 68 -20.14 -17.67 -3.28
CA SER A 68 -20.55 -17.85 -1.91
C SER A 68 -20.52 -19.33 -1.51
N HIS A 69 -19.39 -20.03 -1.58
CA HIS A 69 -19.18 -21.35 -0.98
C HIS A 69 -17.69 -21.63 -0.76
N CYS A 70 -17.27 -21.64 0.51
CA CYS A 70 -16.12 -22.33 1.11
C CYS A 70 -15.02 -22.90 0.17
N GLU A 71 -14.36 -22.09 -0.65
CA GLU A 71 -13.06 -22.46 -1.23
C GLU A 71 -11.94 -21.84 -0.40
N VAL A 72 -10.93 -22.66 -0.09
CA VAL A 72 -9.70 -22.21 0.58
C VAL A 72 -9.06 -21.14 -0.32
N PRO A 73 -8.67 -19.97 0.21
CA PRO A 73 -8.04 -18.93 -0.59
C PRO A 73 -6.76 -19.46 -1.22
N LYS A 74 -6.67 -19.38 -2.55
CA LYS A 74 -5.44 -19.67 -3.29
C LYS A 74 -4.63 -18.40 -3.45
N TRP A 75 -3.34 -18.51 -3.17
CA TRP A 75 -2.40 -17.39 -3.25
C TRP A 75 -1.49 -17.59 -4.45
N GLU A 76 -1.36 -16.58 -5.29
CA GLU A 76 -0.48 -16.63 -6.45
C GLU A 76 0.45 -15.42 -6.45
N ILE A 77 1.70 -15.64 -6.87
CA ILE A 77 2.67 -14.59 -7.12
C ILE A 77 3.03 -14.58 -8.60
N TYR A 78 2.91 -13.42 -9.22
CA TYR A 78 3.39 -13.27 -10.58
C TYR A 78 4.90 -13.03 -10.59
N SER A 79 5.60 -13.87 -11.34
CA SER A 79 7.04 -13.78 -11.54
C SER A 79 7.29 -13.19 -12.91
N LEU A 80 7.73 -11.94 -12.94
CA LEU A 80 8.18 -11.27 -14.16
C LEU A 80 9.36 -12.00 -14.81
N ARG A 81 10.22 -12.67 -14.03
CA ARG A 81 11.34 -13.50 -14.53
C ARG A 81 10.86 -14.53 -15.54
N SER A 82 9.77 -15.21 -15.19
CA SER A 82 9.19 -16.30 -15.97
C SER A 82 7.97 -15.87 -16.76
N ASN A 83 7.52 -14.62 -16.63
CA ASN A 83 6.27 -14.10 -17.16
C ASN A 83 5.09 -15.04 -16.85
N SER A 84 5.01 -15.51 -15.60
CA SER A 84 4.05 -16.53 -15.20
C SER A 84 3.58 -16.34 -13.76
N TRP A 85 2.34 -16.71 -13.50
CA TRP A 85 1.83 -16.88 -12.15
C TRP A 85 2.39 -18.17 -11.55
N ARG A 86 2.71 -18.13 -10.25
CA ARG A 86 3.11 -19.29 -9.46
C ARG A 86 2.24 -19.34 -8.21
N GLU A 87 1.64 -20.49 -7.95
CA GLU A 87 0.91 -20.75 -6.72
C GLU A 87 1.86 -20.77 -5.51
N LEU A 88 1.42 -20.16 -4.41
CA LEU A 88 2.10 -20.16 -3.13
C LEU A 88 1.43 -21.20 -2.23
N ASP A 89 2.22 -22.15 -1.74
CA ASP A 89 1.79 -23.13 -0.73
C ASP A 89 1.92 -22.49 0.67
N VAL A 90 0.97 -21.63 1.00
CA VAL A 90 0.95 -20.81 2.21
C VAL A 90 -0.45 -20.76 2.79
N ASP A 91 -0.56 -21.10 4.06
CA ASP A 91 -1.81 -20.97 4.81
C ASP A 91 -1.88 -19.59 5.46
N MET A 92 -2.36 -18.61 4.70
CA MET A 92 -2.49 -17.22 5.14
C MET A 92 -3.95 -16.83 5.37
N PRO A 93 -4.26 -16.07 6.44
CA PRO A 93 -5.59 -15.52 6.64
C PRO A 93 -6.01 -14.62 5.47
N SER A 94 -7.17 -14.90 4.89
CA SER A 94 -7.72 -14.10 3.79
C SER A 94 -8.50 -12.88 4.30
N SER A 95 -8.48 -11.82 3.50
CA SER A 95 -9.38 -10.68 3.65
C SER A 95 -10.68 -11.00 2.92
N VAL A 96 -11.74 -11.36 3.67
CA VAL A 96 -13.04 -11.77 3.08
C VAL A 96 -13.79 -10.58 2.46
N ASP A 97 -13.52 -9.37 2.94
CA ASP A 97 -14.08 -8.13 2.42
C ASP A 97 -12.95 -7.20 1.96
N CYS A 98 -12.34 -7.51 0.82
CA CYS A 98 -11.36 -6.64 0.16
C CYS A 98 -12.05 -5.34 -0.31
N THR A 99 -12.33 -4.44 0.62
CA THR A 99 -12.69 -3.06 0.32
C THR A 99 -11.42 -2.29 -0.03
N GLU A 100 -11.52 -1.34 -0.96
CA GLU A 100 -10.37 -0.52 -1.35
C GLU A 100 -9.75 0.18 -0.14
N GLY A 101 -8.42 0.21 -0.11
CA GLY A 101 -7.64 0.78 0.99
C GLY A 101 -7.41 -0.17 2.16
N THR A 102 -7.75 -1.46 2.10
CA THR A 102 -7.43 -2.42 3.18
C THR A 102 -6.07 -3.10 3.02
N GLN A 103 -5.26 -2.65 2.06
CA GLN A 103 -3.96 -3.25 1.73
C GLN A 103 -2.93 -2.16 1.44
N ILE A 104 -1.68 -2.38 1.88
CA ILE A 104 -0.56 -1.48 1.64
C ILE A 104 0.72 -2.26 1.36
N TYR A 105 1.68 -1.58 0.76
CA TYR A 105 3.05 -2.05 0.65
C TYR A 105 3.98 -1.07 1.36
N MET A 106 4.85 -1.60 2.21
CA MET A 106 5.87 -0.83 2.90
C MET A 106 7.16 -1.64 2.97
N ASP A 107 8.26 -1.07 2.49
CA ASP A 107 9.62 -1.60 2.62
C ASP A 107 9.80 -3.09 2.24
N GLY A 108 9.18 -3.52 1.14
CA GLY A 108 9.28 -4.89 0.64
C GLY A 108 8.38 -5.90 1.36
N VAL A 109 7.35 -5.41 2.05
CA VAL A 109 6.35 -6.20 2.77
C VAL A 109 4.97 -5.78 2.32
N CYS A 110 4.13 -6.74 1.93
CA CYS A 110 2.72 -6.51 1.67
C CYS A 110 1.94 -6.70 2.97
N HIS A 111 1.02 -5.78 3.26
CA HIS A 111 0.18 -5.84 4.44
C HIS A 111 -1.29 -5.74 4.07
N TRP A 112 -2.14 -6.53 4.73
CA TRP A 112 -3.60 -6.44 4.55
C TRP A 112 -4.34 -6.71 5.86
N LEU A 113 -5.55 -6.15 5.97
CA LEU A 113 -6.46 -6.46 7.07
C LEU A 113 -7.16 -7.79 6.83
N CYS A 114 -7.17 -8.64 7.86
CA CYS A 114 -8.03 -9.79 7.97
C CYS A 114 -9.04 -9.53 9.09
N GLU A 115 -10.33 -9.78 8.80
CA GLU A 115 -11.41 -9.62 9.76
C GLU A 115 -11.80 -10.94 10.42
N LYS A 116 -12.53 -10.85 11.53
CA LYS A 116 -13.03 -12.01 12.26
C LYS A 116 -14.19 -12.65 11.47
N HIS A 117 -13.92 -13.75 10.78
CA HIS A 117 -14.95 -14.63 10.20
C HIS A 117 -15.19 -15.86 11.08
N LYS A 118 -16.23 -16.66 10.78
CA LYS A 118 -16.47 -17.95 11.46
C LYS A 118 -15.26 -18.90 11.41
N ASP A 119 -14.42 -18.74 10.38
CA ASP A 119 -13.27 -19.59 10.10
C ASP A 119 -11.93 -18.99 10.55
N ASN A 120 -11.93 -17.77 11.11
CA ASN A 120 -10.73 -17.15 11.68
C ASN A 120 -10.85 -17.07 13.22
N PRO A 121 -10.32 -18.05 13.97
CA PRO A 121 -10.38 -18.06 15.43
C PRO A 121 -9.52 -16.97 16.08
N ILE A 122 -8.61 -16.32 15.34
CA ILE A 122 -7.62 -15.36 15.85
C ILE A 122 -8.23 -13.97 16.07
N GLY A 123 -9.31 -13.63 15.35
CA GLY A 123 -9.90 -12.29 15.37
C GLY A 123 -9.24 -11.33 14.36
N PRO A 124 -9.56 -10.01 14.42
CA PRO A 124 -9.03 -9.04 13.47
C PRO A 124 -7.50 -8.91 13.60
N CYS A 125 -6.81 -8.93 12.46
CA CYS A 125 -5.35 -8.85 12.43
C CYS A 125 -4.83 -8.17 11.16
N LEU A 126 -3.61 -7.64 11.26
CA LEU A 126 -2.81 -7.21 10.12
C LEU A 126 -1.94 -8.38 9.69
N VAL A 127 -2.18 -8.93 8.50
CA VAL A 127 -1.28 -9.91 7.89
C VAL A 127 -0.13 -9.16 7.23
N SER A 128 1.09 -9.65 7.39
CA SER A 128 2.30 -9.09 6.81
C SER A 128 3.06 -10.19 6.08
N PHE A 129 3.27 -10.01 4.78
CA PHE A 129 3.91 -10.97 3.90
C PHE A 129 5.19 -10.39 3.29
N TYR A 130 6.32 -11.00 3.62
CA TYR A 130 7.61 -10.63 3.08
C TYR A 130 7.80 -11.24 1.69
N LEU A 131 7.75 -10.42 0.65
CA LEU A 131 8.00 -10.88 -0.72
C LEU A 131 9.40 -11.49 -0.88
N SER A 132 10.39 -10.98 -0.15
CA SER A 132 11.78 -11.45 -0.28
C SER A 132 11.96 -12.93 0.04
N ASN A 133 11.24 -13.47 1.01
CA ASN A 133 11.43 -14.83 1.50
C ASN A 133 10.12 -15.62 1.59
N GLU A 134 9.01 -15.05 1.13
CA GLU A 134 7.68 -15.67 1.08
C GLU A 134 7.19 -16.12 2.47
N VAL A 135 7.57 -15.37 3.51
CA VAL A 135 7.15 -15.63 4.89
C VAL A 135 6.06 -14.65 5.30
N SER A 136 4.97 -15.18 5.85
CA SER A 136 3.87 -14.41 6.44
C SER A 136 3.81 -14.53 7.94
N PHE A 137 3.29 -13.48 8.59
CA PHE A 137 2.94 -13.50 10.00
C PHE A 137 1.83 -12.47 10.25
N THR A 138 1.21 -12.54 11.43
CA THR A 138 0.07 -11.71 11.78
C THR A 138 0.36 -10.84 12.99
N THR A 139 -0.15 -9.60 12.97
CA THR A 139 -0.21 -8.73 14.15
C THR A 139 -1.66 -8.58 14.57
N ALA A 140 -2.04 -9.06 15.75
CA ALA A 140 -3.42 -8.92 16.22
C ALA A 140 -3.79 -7.45 16.42
N ILE A 141 -5.07 -7.12 16.20
CA ILE A 141 -5.64 -5.79 16.43
C ILE A 141 -6.57 -5.89 17.65
N PRO A 142 -6.16 -5.39 18.82
CA PRO A 142 -7.00 -5.43 20.02
C PRO A 142 -8.31 -4.64 19.85
N PRO A 143 -9.44 -5.10 20.42
CA PRO A 143 -10.71 -4.37 20.38
C PRO A 143 -10.66 -2.97 20.98
N ASP A 144 -9.80 -2.75 21.97
CA ASP A 144 -9.64 -1.43 22.56
C ASP A 144 -8.93 -0.46 21.61
N VAL A 145 -8.06 -0.97 20.70
CA VAL A 145 -7.42 -0.21 19.62
C VAL A 145 -8.44 0.21 18.58
N ASP A 146 -9.31 -0.72 18.17
CA ASP A 146 -10.39 -0.41 17.26
C ASP A 146 -11.60 -1.34 17.45
N ASP A 147 -12.66 -0.79 18.04
CA ASP A 147 -13.94 -1.46 18.22
C ASP A 147 -14.81 -1.39 16.95
N CYS A 148 -14.36 -0.71 15.88
CA CYS A 148 -15.03 -0.71 14.58
C CYS A 148 -15.06 -2.10 13.93
N PHE A 149 -14.18 -3.03 14.32
CA PHE A 149 -14.25 -4.43 13.90
C PHE A 149 -15.44 -5.16 14.56
N ASP A 150 -15.74 -4.86 15.82
CA ASP A 150 -16.83 -5.51 16.56
C ASP A 150 -18.22 -5.02 16.11
N VAL A 151 -18.34 -3.72 15.84
CA VAL A 151 -19.59 -3.13 15.30
C VAL A 151 -19.74 -3.33 13.79
N LYS A 152 -18.81 -4.05 13.14
CA LYS A 152 -18.77 -4.28 11.70
C LYS A 152 -18.88 -2.98 10.89
N ALA A 153 -18.11 -1.97 11.27
CA ALA A 153 -18.03 -0.73 10.51
C ALA A 153 -17.57 -1.04 9.08
N LYS A 154 -18.27 -0.48 8.10
CA LYS A 154 -18.05 -0.77 6.68
C LYS A 154 -16.78 -0.14 6.11
N TRP A 155 -16.19 0.83 6.79
CA TRP A 155 -15.04 1.55 6.26
C TRP A 155 -13.86 1.53 7.22
N LYS A 156 -12.78 0.92 6.75
CA LYS A 156 -11.48 0.81 7.38
C LYS A 156 -10.44 0.99 6.29
N ASN A 157 -9.34 1.66 6.60
CA ASN A 157 -8.29 1.94 5.64
C ASN A 157 -6.93 1.75 6.31
N LEU A 158 -6.04 1.01 5.65
CA LEU A 158 -4.63 0.93 5.94
C LEU A 158 -3.89 1.93 5.06
N VAL A 159 -3.03 2.72 5.68
CA VAL A 159 -2.19 3.69 4.99
C VAL A 159 -0.80 3.73 5.61
N VAL A 160 0.16 4.31 4.89
CA VAL A 160 1.47 4.65 5.45
C VAL A 160 1.47 6.13 5.81
N LEU A 161 1.53 6.45 7.11
CA LEU A 161 1.63 7.84 7.60
C LEU A 161 3.00 8.04 8.25
N ASN A 162 3.78 8.98 7.74
CA ASN A 162 5.10 9.32 8.27
C ASN A 162 6.02 8.10 8.48
N GLY A 163 5.92 7.09 7.61
CA GLY A 163 6.71 5.85 7.69
C GLY A 163 6.14 4.78 8.64
N TYR A 164 4.99 5.02 9.25
CA TYR A 164 4.29 4.04 10.08
C TYR A 164 3.08 3.47 9.34
N ILE A 165 2.78 2.20 9.60
CA ILE A 165 1.49 1.61 9.21
C ILE A 165 0.43 2.21 10.11
N ALA A 166 -0.55 2.89 9.51
CA ALA A 166 -1.68 3.44 10.22
C ALA A 166 -2.97 2.74 9.81
N LEU A 167 -3.83 2.52 10.80
CA LEU A 167 -5.20 2.08 10.63
C LEU A 167 -6.12 3.26 10.90
N ILE A 168 -6.96 3.57 9.92
CA ILE A 168 -8.00 4.59 10.02
C ILE A 168 -9.36 3.92 9.85
N SER A 169 -10.24 4.07 10.82
CA SER A 169 -11.60 3.54 10.74
C SER A 169 -12.64 4.63 10.97
N TYR A 170 -13.82 4.47 10.38
CA TYR A 170 -14.92 5.42 10.52
C TYR A 170 -16.10 4.79 11.26
N ARG A 171 -16.50 5.45 12.35
CA ARG A 171 -17.69 5.11 13.12
C ARG A 171 -18.85 6.00 12.70
N LYS A 172 -19.90 5.39 12.14
CA LYS A 172 -21.06 6.12 11.60
C LYS A 172 -21.92 6.73 12.70
N GLU A 173 -22.09 6.02 13.81
CA GLU A 173 -22.95 6.40 14.95
C GLU A 173 -22.49 7.71 15.58
N THR A 174 -21.17 7.88 15.72
CA THR A 174 -20.55 9.08 16.30
C THR A 174 -20.03 10.03 15.23
N SER A 175 -20.06 9.66 13.94
CA SER A 175 -19.46 10.44 12.83
C SER A 175 -17.99 10.81 13.09
N THR A 176 -17.23 9.88 13.68
CA THR A 176 -15.81 10.08 14.06
C THR A 176 -14.90 9.12 13.33
N PHE A 177 -13.71 9.59 12.97
CA PHE A 177 -12.61 8.74 12.53
C PHE A 177 -11.69 8.42 13.71
N ARG A 178 -11.21 7.18 13.78
CA ARG A 178 -10.16 6.77 14.70
C ARG A 178 -8.87 6.56 13.92
N VAL A 179 -7.77 7.05 14.47
CA VAL A 179 -6.45 6.93 13.88
C VAL A 179 -5.51 6.26 14.87
N SER A 180 -4.98 5.11 14.47
CA SER A 180 -4.01 4.33 15.25
C SER A 180 -2.82 3.98 14.36
N ILE A 181 -1.62 3.90 14.93
CA ILE A 181 -0.40 3.47 14.23
C ILE A 181 0.19 2.22 14.88
N LEU A 182 0.90 1.43 14.09
CA LEU A 182 1.62 0.27 14.58
C LEU A 182 3.11 0.61 14.72
N GLY A 183 3.64 0.49 15.95
CA GLY A 183 5.05 0.71 16.23
C GLY A 183 5.94 -0.44 15.76
N GLN A 184 5.54 -1.68 16.04
CA GLN A 184 6.31 -2.88 15.75
C GLN A 184 5.41 -4.01 15.24
N LEU A 185 5.76 -4.56 14.09
CA LEU A 185 5.08 -5.71 13.51
C LEU A 185 5.20 -6.95 14.41
N GLY A 186 4.10 -7.70 14.56
CA GLY A 186 4.03 -8.95 15.30
C GLY A 186 3.67 -8.78 16.78
N PHE A 187 3.62 -7.55 17.28
CA PHE A 187 3.33 -7.24 18.68
C PHE A 187 2.03 -6.44 18.80
N LYS A 188 0.98 -7.06 19.34
CA LYS A 188 -0.34 -6.42 19.46
C LYS A 188 -0.33 -5.22 20.41
N GLU A 189 0.55 -5.24 21.40
CA GLU A 189 0.75 -4.15 22.37
C GLU A 189 1.44 -2.93 21.74
N SER A 190 1.98 -3.07 20.52
CA SER A 190 2.67 -2.00 19.82
C SER A 190 1.73 -1.09 19.02
N TRP A 191 0.42 -1.38 19.02
CA TRP A 191 -0.57 -0.45 18.50
C TRP A 191 -0.68 0.79 19.40
N ILE A 192 -0.54 1.96 18.81
CA ILE A 192 -0.61 3.25 19.48
C ILE A 192 -1.83 4.00 18.94
N LYS A 193 -2.76 4.33 19.83
CA LYS A 193 -3.88 5.23 19.51
C LYS A 193 -3.34 6.65 19.41
N LEU A 194 -3.47 7.29 18.26
CA LEU A 194 -3.01 8.67 18.10
C LEU A 194 -4.08 9.65 18.56
N PHE A 195 -5.20 9.70 17.84
CA PHE A 195 -6.30 10.61 18.16
C PHE A 195 -7.60 10.18 17.47
N MET A 196 -8.71 10.79 17.90
CA MET A 196 -10.00 10.70 17.24
C MET A 196 -10.29 12.02 16.53
N VAL A 197 -10.77 11.95 15.29
CA VAL A 197 -11.20 13.09 14.51
C VAL A 197 -12.72 13.14 14.49
N GLY A 198 -13.30 14.28 14.84
CA GLY A 198 -14.74 14.52 14.77
C GLY A 198 -15.41 14.69 16.14
N PRO A 199 -16.76 14.69 16.17
CA PRO A 199 -17.67 14.38 15.06
C PRO A 199 -17.53 15.37 13.90
N LEU A 200 -17.31 14.86 12.69
CA LEU A 200 -17.26 15.70 11.49
C LEU A 200 -18.68 15.96 10.99
N PRO A 201 -19.05 17.22 10.69
CA PRO A 201 -20.39 17.55 10.28
C PRO A 201 -20.68 17.00 8.88
N TYR A 202 -21.90 16.51 8.68
CA TYR A 202 -22.43 16.08 7.39
C TYR A 202 -21.69 14.94 6.66
N VAL A 203 -20.85 14.13 7.31
CA VAL A 203 -20.24 12.96 6.65
C VAL A 203 -21.31 11.93 6.27
N GLU A 204 -21.45 11.63 4.98
CA GLU A 204 -22.30 10.54 4.47
C GLU A 204 -21.53 9.23 4.44
N ARG A 205 -20.38 9.22 3.77
CA ARG A 205 -19.44 8.09 3.78
C ARG A 205 -18.01 8.54 3.47
N PRO A 206 -17.01 7.91 4.09
CA PRO A 206 -15.63 8.06 3.64
C PRO A 206 -15.41 7.48 2.24
N ILE A 207 -14.38 7.97 1.57
CA ILE A 207 -13.92 7.50 0.25
C ILE A 207 -12.59 6.78 0.41
N GLY A 208 -11.59 7.49 0.92
CA GLY A 208 -10.20 7.03 0.94
C GLY A 208 -9.31 8.02 1.68
N VAL A 209 -8.01 7.72 1.70
CA VAL A 209 -7.02 8.55 2.36
C VAL A 209 -5.89 8.86 1.37
N GLY A 210 -5.57 10.14 1.24
CA GLY A 210 -4.52 10.65 0.40
C GLY A 210 -3.12 10.36 0.94
N THR A 211 -2.13 10.54 0.08
CA THR A 211 -0.73 10.22 0.40
C THR A 211 -0.10 11.10 1.49
N LYS A 212 -0.70 12.25 1.83
CA LYS A 212 -0.21 13.13 2.90
C LYS A 212 -1.08 13.04 4.15
N GLY A 213 -1.96 12.05 4.22
CA GLY A 213 -2.86 11.84 5.36
C GLY A 213 -4.15 12.64 5.26
N GLU A 214 -4.62 12.95 4.07
CA GLU A 214 -5.87 13.67 3.90
C GLU A 214 -7.03 12.68 3.77
N ILE A 215 -8.02 12.74 4.66
CA ILE A 215 -9.17 11.84 4.66
C ILE A 215 -10.25 12.44 3.75
N PHE A 216 -10.57 11.77 2.65
CA PHE A 216 -11.61 12.22 1.73
C PHE A 216 -12.92 11.52 2.04
N PHE A 217 -14.02 12.28 1.99
CA PHE A 217 -15.35 11.78 2.26
C PHE A 217 -16.40 12.52 1.45
N ILE A 218 -17.51 11.83 1.19
CA ILE A 218 -18.72 12.43 0.63
C ILE A 218 -19.55 12.96 1.78
N ARG A 219 -20.01 14.19 1.64
CA ARG A 219 -20.95 14.84 2.55
C ARG A 219 -22.41 14.52 2.17
N LYS A 220 -23.35 14.73 3.09
CA LYS A 220 -24.79 14.45 2.87
C LYS A 220 -25.42 15.29 1.75
N ASP A 221 -24.84 16.45 1.47
CA ASP A 221 -25.16 17.35 0.35
C ASP A 221 -24.53 16.89 -0.98
N LYS A 222 -23.88 15.72 -1.00
CA LYS A 222 -23.21 15.10 -2.16
C LYS A 222 -21.92 15.81 -2.60
N GLU A 223 -21.43 16.77 -1.85
CA GLU A 223 -20.13 17.38 -2.10
C GLU A 223 -19.00 16.48 -1.58
N VAL A 224 -17.88 16.49 -2.29
CA VAL A 224 -16.63 15.86 -1.82
C VAL A 224 -15.87 16.86 -0.97
N ALA A 225 -15.48 16.42 0.23
CA ALA A 225 -14.62 17.16 1.13
C ALA A 225 -13.44 16.30 1.56
N TRP A 226 -12.42 16.97 2.08
CA TRP A 226 -11.27 16.31 2.69
C TRP A 226 -10.96 16.94 4.05
N PHE A 227 -10.42 16.13 4.95
CA PHE A 227 -9.89 16.54 6.25
C PHE A 227 -8.39 16.24 6.27
N ASP A 228 -7.56 17.26 6.47
CA ASP A 228 -6.12 17.12 6.56
C ASP A 228 -5.72 16.74 8.00
N LEU A 229 -5.14 15.55 8.20
CA LEU A 229 -4.73 15.07 9.53
C LEU A 229 -3.63 15.93 10.18
N SER A 230 -2.83 16.64 9.40
CA SER A 230 -1.72 17.47 9.88
C SER A 230 -2.17 18.87 10.30
N THR A 231 -3.01 19.50 9.49
CA THR A 231 -3.50 20.87 9.75
C THR A 231 -4.82 20.90 10.52
N GLN A 232 -5.51 19.76 10.61
CA GLN A 232 -6.85 19.61 11.15
C GLN A 232 -7.90 20.50 10.47
N MET A 233 -7.65 20.85 9.21
CA MET A 233 -8.54 21.68 8.40
C MET A 233 -9.44 20.81 7.52
N ILE A 234 -10.65 21.31 7.30
CA ILE A 234 -11.60 20.74 6.33
C ILE A 234 -11.71 21.71 5.17
N ASP A 235 -11.71 21.17 3.95
CA ASP A 235 -12.09 21.92 2.76
C ASP A 235 -13.10 21.15 1.91
N VAL A 236 -13.91 21.88 1.14
CA VAL A 236 -14.86 21.33 0.18
C VAL A 236 -14.27 21.50 -1.21
N LEU A 237 -14.14 20.40 -1.94
CA LEU A 237 -13.40 20.37 -3.20
C LEU A 237 -14.21 20.85 -4.41
N GLY A 238 -15.48 21.23 -4.22
CA GLY A 238 -16.36 21.75 -5.27
C GLY A 238 -16.82 20.69 -6.29
N TYR A 239 -16.61 19.40 -6.02
CA TYR A 239 -17.10 18.29 -6.85
C TYR A 239 -18.37 17.69 -6.22
N THR A 240 -19.40 17.48 -7.03
CA THR A 240 -20.64 16.81 -6.61
C THR A 240 -20.69 15.39 -7.17
N THR A 241 -21.18 14.45 -6.37
CA THR A 241 -21.33 13.05 -6.79
C THR A 241 -22.75 12.74 -7.29
N GLU A 242 -23.48 13.73 -7.81
CA GLU A 242 -24.83 13.54 -8.33
C GLU A 242 -24.84 12.47 -9.44
N GLY A 243 -25.70 11.45 -9.31
CA GLY A 243 -25.79 10.31 -10.23
C GLY A 243 -24.86 9.13 -9.92
N PHE A 244 -23.78 9.31 -9.15
CA PHE A 244 -22.87 8.23 -8.75
C PHE A 244 -23.29 7.61 -7.42
N HIS A 245 -24.43 6.93 -7.43
CA HIS A 245 -24.81 6.10 -6.30
C HIS A 245 -23.83 4.92 -6.18
N SER A 246 -22.95 4.98 -5.17
CA SER A 246 -22.21 3.86 -4.54
C SER A 246 -20.76 3.52 -4.95
N LEU A 247 -20.13 4.16 -5.95
CA LEU A 247 -18.81 3.69 -6.43
C LEU A 247 -17.67 4.73 -6.49
N CYS A 248 -17.77 5.89 -5.83
CA CYS A 248 -16.58 6.76 -5.74
C CYS A 248 -15.47 6.04 -4.95
N ARG A 249 -14.36 5.84 -5.67
CA ARG A 249 -13.15 5.10 -5.32
C ARG A 249 -11.98 6.05 -5.44
N MET A 250 -10.96 5.87 -4.62
CA MET A 250 -9.75 6.69 -4.67
C MET A 250 -8.57 5.83 -5.07
N ILE A 251 -7.91 6.23 -6.14
CA ILE A 251 -6.68 5.60 -6.59
C ILE A 251 -5.57 6.64 -6.41
N ASN A 252 -4.60 6.31 -5.55
CA ASN A 252 -3.41 7.12 -5.41
C ASN A 252 -2.48 6.80 -6.60
N TYR A 253 -2.50 7.67 -7.61
CA TYR A 253 -1.62 7.57 -8.75
C TYR A 253 -0.36 8.41 -8.52
N LYS A 254 0.80 7.80 -8.74
CA LYS A 254 2.07 8.52 -8.86
C LYS A 254 2.48 8.48 -10.31
N GLU A 255 2.44 9.64 -10.96
CA GLU A 255 2.81 9.80 -12.35
C GLU A 255 4.25 9.31 -12.60
N SER A 256 4.38 8.40 -13.57
CA SER A 256 5.66 7.97 -14.11
C SER A 256 5.84 8.71 -15.42
N ILE A 257 6.88 9.54 -15.54
CA ILE A 257 7.14 10.41 -16.70
C ILE A 257 7.69 9.59 -17.90
N VAL A 258 7.24 8.35 -18.07
CA VAL A 258 7.73 7.49 -19.16
C VAL A 258 6.53 7.14 -20.04
N PRO A 259 6.55 7.53 -21.33
CA PRO A 259 5.49 7.13 -22.25
C PRO A 259 5.53 5.62 -22.43
N PHE A 260 4.36 4.97 -22.37
CA PHE A 260 4.21 3.62 -22.89
C PHE A 260 4.29 3.73 -24.41
N GLU A 261 5.41 3.30 -24.99
CA GLU A 261 5.46 3.06 -26.44
C GLU A 261 4.62 1.80 -26.72
N GLU A 262 3.60 1.95 -27.57
CA GLU A 262 2.72 0.87 -28.07
C GLU A 262 3.46 -0.15 -28.94
#